data_AF-A0AAW1E282-F1
#
_entry.id   AF-A0AAW1E282-F1
#
_cell.length_a   1.000
_cell.length_b   1.000
_cell.length_c   1.000
_cell.angle_alpha   90.00
_cell.angle_beta   90.00
_cell.angle_gamma   90.00
#
_symmetry.space_group_name_H-M   'P 1'
#
loop_
_entity.id
_entity.type
_entity.pdbx_description
1 polymer ?
#
loop_
_entity_poly.entity_id
_entity_poly.type
_entity_poly.pdbx_seq_one_letter_code
_entity_poly.pdbx_strand_id
1 'polypeptide(L)'
;MHFDPVSQSANMSSKWYENFKVPWAQMPEEVQSAIANSKRPAPDKRRQMIRIIVDEIRKFEANPTRNECLTICRQIIRQYPGSFADMEPGGVIIGGGFTSLLSQVKI
;
A
#
# COMPACT_ATOMS: atom_id res chain seq x y z
N MET A 1 2.89 -51.42 -1.47
CA MET A 1 2.57 -50.18 -2.20
C MET A 1 2.52 -49.07 -1.17
N HIS A 2 3.60 -48.30 -1.06
CA HIS A 2 3.76 -47.24 -0.06
C HIS A 2 2.94 -46.03 -0.51
N PHE A 3 2.01 -45.57 0.33
CA PHE A 3 1.35 -44.28 0.17
C PHE A 3 2.27 -43.22 0.78
N ASP A 4 2.89 -42.40 -0.06
CA ASP A 4 3.57 -41.20 0.40
C ASP A 4 2.53 -40.22 0.96
N PRO A 5 2.64 -39.77 2.23
CA PRO A 5 1.89 -38.61 2.66
C PRO A 5 2.47 -37.41 1.92
N VAL A 6 1.64 -36.81 1.06
CA VAL A 6 1.88 -35.48 0.48
C VAL A 6 2.34 -34.57 1.62
N SER A 7 3.61 -34.17 1.56
CA SER A 7 4.18 -33.19 2.47
C SER A 7 3.42 -31.88 2.27
N GLN A 8 2.38 -31.68 3.08
CA GLN A 8 1.74 -30.38 3.25
C GLN A 8 2.72 -29.44 3.94
N SER A 9 3.68 -28.92 3.17
CA SER A 9 4.42 -27.71 3.50
C SER A 9 3.70 -26.51 2.87
N ALA A 10 2.40 -26.43 3.10
CA ALA A 10 1.59 -25.27 2.77
C ALA A 10 0.93 -24.78 4.05
N ASN A 11 1.37 -23.60 4.51
CA ASN A 11 0.74 -22.69 5.49
C ASN A 11 1.68 -22.33 6.63
N MET A 12 2.57 -21.35 6.40
CA MET A 12 2.91 -20.29 7.37
C MET A 12 3.74 -19.14 6.76
N SER A 13 3.83 -19.02 5.42
CA SER A 13 4.08 -17.71 4.78
C SER A 13 2.78 -16.90 4.85
N SER A 14 2.39 -16.54 6.08
CA SER A 14 1.18 -15.77 6.35
C SER A 14 1.32 -14.39 5.69
N LYS A 15 0.81 -14.28 4.48
CA LYS A 15 0.71 -13.11 3.59
C LYS A 15 1.31 -11.84 4.20
N TRP A 16 2.61 -11.65 4.02
CA TRP A 16 3.39 -10.54 4.62
C TRP A 16 2.72 -9.17 4.40
N TYR A 17 2.10 -8.99 3.23
CA TYR A 17 1.38 -7.78 2.82
C TYR A 17 0.07 -7.54 3.60
N GLU A 18 -0.54 -8.55 4.20
CA GLU A 18 -1.70 -8.38 5.09
C GLU A 18 -1.27 -7.78 6.44
N ASN A 19 -0.05 -8.11 6.89
CA ASN A 19 0.54 -7.63 8.14
C ASN A 19 1.45 -6.40 7.96
N PHE A 20 1.63 -5.94 6.72
CA PHE A 20 2.47 -4.79 6.41
C PHE A 20 1.95 -3.53 7.11
N LYS A 21 2.84 -2.86 7.85
CA LYS A 21 2.55 -1.61 8.51
C LYS A 21 3.29 -0.49 7.80
N VAL A 22 2.52 0.46 7.27
CA VAL A 22 3.09 1.66 6.66
C VAL A 22 3.83 2.45 7.75
N PRO A 23 5.11 2.80 7.54
CA PRO A 23 5.91 3.50 8.54
C PRO A 23 5.54 5.00 8.57
N TRP A 24 4.33 5.34 9.02
CA TRP A 24 3.82 6.70 9.03
C TRP A 24 4.73 7.70 9.77
N ALA A 25 5.42 7.24 10.81
CA ALA A 25 6.37 8.05 11.57
C ALA A 25 7.64 8.44 10.78
N GLN A 26 7.97 7.72 9.69
CA GLN A 26 9.09 8.05 8.81
C GLN A 26 8.68 8.99 7.67
N MET A 27 7.39 9.29 7.53
CA MET A 27 6.90 10.14 6.44
C MET A 27 7.26 11.61 6.67
N PRO A 28 7.44 12.40 5.61
CA PRO A 28 7.64 13.85 5.73
C PRO A 28 6.52 14.50 6.56
N GLU A 29 6.87 15.53 7.35
CA GLU A 29 5.90 16.24 8.20
C GLU A 29 4.71 16.77 7.40
N GLU A 30 4.91 17.18 6.15
CA GLU A 30 3.83 17.68 5.31
C GLU A 30 2.86 16.57 4.87
N VAL A 31 3.33 15.32 4.76
CA VAL A 31 2.47 14.16 4.52
C VAL A 31 1.67 13.84 5.78
N GLN A 32 2.33 13.82 6.94
CA GLN A 32 1.64 13.57 8.22
C GLN A 32 0.60 14.66 8.51
N SER A 33 0.93 15.91 8.26
CA SER A 33 0.04 17.06 8.40
C SER A 33 -1.14 16.99 7.44
N ALA A 34 -0.89 16.65 6.17
CA ALA A 34 -1.94 16.48 5.18
C ALA A 34 -2.92 15.36 5.59
N ILE A 35 -2.40 14.22 6.06
CA ILE A 35 -3.20 13.11 6.59
C ILE A 35 -4.05 13.57 7.79
N ALA A 36 -3.44 14.25 8.76
CA ALA A 36 -4.13 14.75 9.96
C ALA A 36 -5.26 15.74 9.61
N ASN A 37 -5.10 16.50 8.52
CA ASN A 37 -6.11 17.45 8.04
C ASN A 37 -7.07 16.84 7.00
N SER A 38 -7.01 15.53 6.74
CA SER A 38 -7.77 14.87 5.66
C SER A 38 -7.61 15.55 4.30
N LYS A 39 -6.43 16.09 4.02
CA LYS A 39 -6.07 16.78 2.78
C LYS A 39 -5.17 15.91 1.92
N ARG A 40 -5.25 16.13 0.62
CA ARG A 40 -4.38 15.46 -0.35
C ARG A 40 -2.94 16.01 -0.24
N PRO A 41 -1.91 15.18 0.03
CA PRO A 41 -0.53 15.65 0.06
C PRO A 41 -0.09 16.18 -1.30
N ALA A 42 0.81 17.16 -1.27
CA ALA A 42 1.41 17.75 -2.47
C ALA A 42 2.09 16.68 -3.35
N PRO A 43 2.14 16.85 -4.68
CA PRO A 43 2.61 15.82 -5.61
C PRO A 43 4.05 15.32 -5.33
N ASP A 44 4.96 16.22 -4.98
CA ASP A 44 6.34 15.93 -4.62
C ASP A 44 6.43 15.12 -3.32
N LYS A 45 5.68 15.51 -2.29
CA LYS A 45 5.60 14.82 -1.00
C LYS A 45 4.97 13.44 -1.12
N ARG A 46 3.97 13.30 -1.99
CA ARG A 46 3.39 11.99 -2.32
C ARG A 46 4.41 11.05 -2.94
N ARG A 47 5.28 11.53 -3.84
CA ARG A 47 6.36 10.72 -4.42
C ARG A 47 7.36 10.28 -3.34
N GLN A 48 7.69 11.14 -2.38
CA GLN A 48 8.55 10.78 -1.25
C GLN A 48 7.92 9.69 -0.38
N MET A 49 6.63 9.84 -0.04
CA MET A 49 5.87 8.81 0.68
C MET A 49 5.89 7.47 -0.06
N ILE A 50 5.67 7.47 -1.38
CA ILE A 50 5.71 6.25 -2.20
C ILE A 50 7.10 5.59 -2.14
N ARG A 51 8.19 6.36 -2.21
CA ARG A 51 9.55 5.82 -2.10
C ARG A 51 9.76 5.12 -0.75
N ILE A 52 9.37 5.77 0.35
CA ILE A 52 9.48 5.19 1.70
C ILE A 52 8.68 3.88 1.79
N ILE A 53 7.46 3.84 1.26
CA ILE A 53 6.63 2.62 1.24
C ILE A 53 7.31 1.52 0.42
N VAL A 54 7.84 1.83 -0.76
CA VAL A 54 8.52 0.86 -1.62
C VAL A 54 9.79 0.33 -0.97
N ASP A 55 10.59 1.20 -0.36
CA ASP A 55 11.81 0.82 0.36
C ASP A 55 11.48 -0.07 1.56
N GLU A 56 10.37 0.19 2.26
CA GLU A 56 9.91 -0.65 3.35
C GLU A 56 9.40 -2.01 2.84
N ILE A 57 8.62 -2.04 1.76
CA ILE A 57 8.16 -3.29 1.12
C ILE A 57 9.34 -4.16 0.73
N ARG A 58 10.40 -3.57 0.16
CA ARG A 58 11.60 -4.28 -0.28
C ARG A 58 12.37 -4.96 0.85
N LYS A 59 12.12 -4.60 2.12
CA LYS A 59 12.65 -5.32 3.29
C LYS A 59 11.93 -6.64 3.55
N PHE A 60 10.69 -6.78 3.09
CA PHE A 60 9.89 -8.00 3.22
C PHE A 60 9.95 -8.87 1.97
N GLU A 61 9.84 -8.26 0.80
CA GLU A 61 9.84 -8.94 -0.50
C GLU A 61 10.58 -8.08 -1.53
N ALA A 62 11.67 -8.60 -2.10
CA ALA A 62 12.50 -7.88 -3.05
C ALA A 62 11.78 -7.61 -4.39
N ASN A 63 10.87 -8.50 -4.79
CA ASN A 63 10.10 -8.37 -6.02
C ASN A 63 8.58 -8.58 -5.78
N PRO A 64 7.91 -7.60 -5.16
CA PRO A 64 6.49 -7.74 -4.82
C PRO A 64 5.63 -7.77 -6.09
N THR A 65 4.66 -8.67 -6.11
CA THR A 65 3.69 -8.77 -7.20
C THR A 65 2.73 -7.58 -7.20
N ARG A 66 2.07 -7.36 -8.36
CA ARG A 66 1.06 -6.29 -8.49
C ARG A 66 -0.06 -6.40 -7.45
N ASN A 67 -0.50 -7.62 -7.14
CA ASN A 67 -1.60 -7.86 -6.21
C ASN A 67 -1.22 -7.56 -4.76
N GLU A 68 0.04 -7.79 -4.38
CA GLU A 68 0.54 -7.49 -3.03
C GLU A 68 0.60 -5.98 -2.82
N CYS A 69 1.21 -5.26 -3.77
CA CYS A 69 1.22 -3.79 -3.76
C CYS A 69 -0.19 -3.20 -3.74
N LEU A 70 -1.12 -3.77 -4.51
CA LEU A 70 -2.52 -3.33 -4.53
C LEU A 70 -3.20 -3.49 -3.16
N THR A 71 -2.91 -4.58 -2.44
CA THR A 71 -3.47 -4.80 -1.09
C THR A 71 -2.98 -3.74 -0.10
N ILE A 72 -1.68 -3.42 -0.13
CA ILE A 72 -1.11 -2.35 0.70
C ILE A 72 -1.71 -0.99 0.35
N CYS A 73 -1.87 -0.68 -0.94
CA CYS A 73 -2.52 0.54 -1.40
C CYS A 73 -3.97 0.65 -0.89
N ARG A 74 -4.73 -0.46 -0.93
CA ARG A 74 -6.10 -0.50 -0.39
C ARG A 74 -6.13 -0.27 1.12
N GLN A 75 -5.17 -0.79 1.86
CA GLN A 75 -5.07 -0.53 3.31
C GLN A 75 -4.82 0.95 3.61
N ILE A 76 -3.93 1.61 2.86
CA ILE A 76 -3.66 3.04 2.98
C ILE A 76 -4.91 3.88 2.71
N ILE A 77 -5.61 3.60 1.61
CA ILE A 77 -6.83 4.33 1.24
C ILE A 77 -7.95 4.08 2.28
N ARG A 78 -8.06 2.86 2.80
CA ARG A 78 -9.01 2.55 3.89
C ARG A 78 -8.70 3.31 5.17
N GLN A 79 -7.43 3.51 5.52
CA GLN A 79 -7.04 4.28 6.71
C GLN A 79 -7.25 5.79 6.49
N TYR A 80 -6.94 6.32 5.31
CA TYR A 80 -6.97 7.76 5.03
C TYR A 80 -7.63 8.09 3.68
N PRO A 81 -8.95 7.85 3.55
CA PRO A 81 -9.65 8.00 2.29
C PRO A 81 -9.59 9.44 1.75
N GLY A 82 -9.77 10.46 2.60
CA GLY A 82 -9.73 11.87 2.19
C GLY A 82 -8.35 12.37 1.72
N SER A 83 -7.27 11.64 2.02
CA SER A 83 -5.91 12.00 1.62
C SER A 83 -5.44 11.30 0.35
N PHE A 84 -5.90 10.06 0.13
CA PHE A 84 -5.32 9.17 -0.89
C PHE A 84 -6.31 8.54 -1.87
N ALA A 85 -7.61 8.52 -1.59
CA ALA A 85 -8.56 8.05 -2.58
C ALA A 85 -8.62 9.04 -3.76
N ASP A 86 -8.70 8.52 -4.98
CA ASP A 86 -9.08 9.34 -6.12
C ASP A 86 -10.56 9.72 -5.95
N MET A 87 -10.81 10.92 -5.41
CA MET A 87 -12.14 11.46 -5.16
C MET A 87 -12.44 12.63 -6.08
N GLU A 88 -13.68 12.73 -6.56
CA GLU A 88 -14.21 13.97 -7.15
C GLU A 88 -14.31 15.09 -6.10
N PRO A 89 -14.38 16.36 -6.52
CA PRO A 89 -14.84 17.44 -5.67
C PRO A 89 -16.24 17.10 -5.13
N GLY A 90 -16.34 16.74 -3.85
CA GLY A 90 -17.57 16.22 -3.23
C GLY A 90 -17.41 14.89 -2.50
N GLY A 91 -16.22 14.25 -2.54
CA GLY A 91 -15.93 13.05 -1.74
C GLY A 91 -16.38 11.74 -2.36
N VAL A 92 -16.84 11.76 -3.62
CA VAL A 92 -17.21 10.56 -4.37
C VAL A 92 -15.94 9.91 -4.91
N ILE A 93 -15.69 8.64 -4.56
CA ILE A 93 -14.53 7.87 -5.07
C ILE A 93 -14.74 7.58 -6.56
N ILE A 94 -13.79 8.00 -7.41
CA ILE A 94 -13.81 7.75 -8.85
C ILE A 94 -13.31 6.32 -9.12
N GLY A 95 -14.18 5.49 -9.70
CA GLY A 95 -13.85 4.11 -10.05
C GLY A 95 -13.47 3.27 -8.83
N GLY A 96 -12.30 2.60 -8.86
CA GLY A 96 -11.76 1.84 -7.72
C GLY A 96 -10.94 2.67 -6.72
N GLY A 97 -10.63 3.93 -7.03
CA GLY A 97 -9.89 4.85 -6.15
C GLY A 97 -8.37 4.63 -6.03
N PHE A 98 -7.79 3.65 -6.74
CA PHE A 98 -6.37 3.26 -6.62
C PHE A 98 -5.59 3.27 -7.93
N THR A 99 -6.20 3.66 -9.05
CA THR A 99 -5.61 3.56 -10.39
C THR A 99 -4.40 4.48 -10.55
N SER A 100 -4.44 5.70 -10.01
CA SER A 100 -3.31 6.64 -10.07
C SER A 100 -2.13 6.22 -9.18
N LEU A 101 -2.40 5.51 -8.09
CA LEU A 101 -1.38 5.02 -7.16
C LEU A 101 -0.69 3.77 -7.72
N LEU A 102 -1.47 2.86 -8.31
CA LEU A 102 -0.99 1.61 -8.89
C LEU A 102 -0.07 1.83 -10.10
N SER A 103 -0.33 2.86 -10.90
CA SER A 103 0.55 3.23 -12.03
C SER A 103 1.88 3.84 -11.61
N GLN A 104 1.99 4.36 -10.38
CA GLN A 104 3.23 4.94 -9.85
C GLN A 104 4.10 3.91 -9.12
N VAL A 105 3.50 2.82 -8.61
CA VAL A 105 4.21 1.76 -7.89
C VAL A 105 4.82 0.72 -8.84
N LYS A 106 4.31 0.61 -10.07
CA LYS A 106 4.90 -0.26 -11.10
C LYS A 106 5.37 0.55 -12.29
N ILE A 107 6.69 0.58 -12.47
CA ILE A 107 7.37 0.83 -13.75
C ILE A 107 7.57 -0.52 -14.42
#